data_AF-A0A4U0H9S8-F1
#
_entry.id   AF-A0A4U0H9S8-F1
#
_cell.length_a   1.000
_cell.length_b   1.000
_cell.length_c   1.000
_cell.angle_alpha   90.00
_cell.angle_beta   90.00
_cell.angle_gamma   90.00
#
_symmetry.space_group_name_H-M   'P 1'
#
loop_
_entity.id
_entity.type
_entity.pdbx_description
1 polymer ?
#
loop_
_entity_poly.entity_id
_entity_poly.type
_entity_poly.pdbx_seq_one_letter_code
_entity_poly.pdbx_strand_id
1 'polypeptide(L)'
;MDDHPGQLSEYGSILLMGIIGVILVCATIGLAKFISPKNPNPIKQSTYECGEETVGTSWVQFNPRFYVIALIFLLFDVELIFVFPWATVFGNRDLIAADSRWGWFTLIEMAIFLGVLVMGLVYVWRRGDLNWIKPIHQKPTTDVKIPLSVYDTLNAREYEIKDYKIVAQTEPPAERMAAETPKTSVGFKPRFKKT
;
A
#
# COMPACT_ATOMS: atom_id res chain seq x y z
N MET A 1 -45.45 -6.50 -21.26
CA MET A 1 -44.33 -7.03 -20.44
C MET A 1 -43.88 -8.22 -21.22
N ASP A 2 -43.02 -7.94 -22.19
CA ASP A 2 -42.67 -8.91 -23.21
C ASP A 2 -41.39 -9.54 -22.68
N ASP A 3 -41.50 -10.75 -22.16
CA ASP A 3 -40.38 -11.55 -21.68
C ASP A 3 -39.41 -11.78 -22.85
N HIS A 4 -38.51 -10.83 -23.07
CA HIS A 4 -37.43 -10.99 -24.01
C HIS A 4 -36.55 -12.12 -23.45
N PRO A 5 -36.38 -13.25 -24.15
CA PRO A 5 -35.54 -14.36 -23.68
C PRO A 5 -34.07 -13.97 -23.46
N GLY A 6 -33.69 -12.73 -23.77
CA GLY A 6 -32.37 -12.13 -23.57
C GLY A 6 -32.05 -11.69 -22.13
N GLN A 7 -33.01 -11.46 -21.23
CA GLN A 7 -32.67 -10.97 -19.87
C GLN A 7 -31.88 -11.98 -19.04
N LEU A 8 -32.24 -13.27 -19.12
CA LEU A 8 -31.43 -14.36 -18.55
C LEU A 8 -30.06 -14.49 -19.24
N SER A 9 -30.01 -14.17 -20.54
CA SER A 9 -28.78 -14.20 -21.34
C SER A 9 -27.80 -13.09 -20.95
N GLU A 10 -28.27 -11.92 -20.51
CA GLU A 10 -27.41 -10.82 -20.05
C GLU A 10 -26.71 -11.16 -18.74
N TYR A 11 -27.44 -11.69 -17.74
CA TYR A 11 -26.83 -12.22 -16.52
C TYR A 11 -25.89 -13.39 -16.80
N GLY A 12 -26.24 -14.24 -17.77
CA GLY A 12 -25.35 -15.31 -18.27
C GLY A 12 -24.05 -14.77 -18.86
N SER A 13 -24.09 -13.64 -19.57
CA SER A 13 -22.91 -12.97 -20.14
C SER A 13 -22.00 -12.41 -19.05
N ILE A 14 -22.58 -11.80 -18.01
CA ILE A 14 -21.83 -11.29 -16.85
C ILE A 14 -21.17 -12.45 -16.09
N LEU A 15 -21.90 -13.53 -15.84
CA LEU A 15 -21.37 -14.73 -15.20
C LEU A 15 -20.23 -15.34 -16.02
N LEU A 16 -20.39 -15.45 -17.34
CA LEU A 16 -19.38 -15.97 -18.24
C LEU A 16 -18.11 -15.09 -18.21
N MET A 17 -18.24 -13.76 -18.23
CA MET A 17 -17.08 -12.86 -18.08
C MET A 17 -16.38 -13.07 -16.73
N GLY A 18 -17.13 -13.24 -15.64
CA GLY A 18 -16.58 -13.54 -14.32
C GLY A 18 -15.80 -14.86 -14.30
N ILE A 19 -16.37 -15.93 -14.88
CA ILE A 19 -15.73 -17.25 -14.99
C ILE A 19 -14.46 -17.15 -15.84
N ILE A 20 -14.51 -16.51 -17.00
CA ILE A 20 -13.34 -16.33 -17.87
C ILE A 20 -12.25 -15.55 -17.14
N GLY A 21 -12.61 -14.50 -16.39
CA GLY A 21 -11.66 -13.73 -15.57
C GLY A 21 -10.96 -14.59 -14.52
N VAL A 22 -11.72 -15.42 -13.78
CA VAL A 22 -11.17 -16.36 -12.81
C VAL A 22 -10.27 -17.40 -13.48
N ILE A 23 -10.70 -17.97 -14.62
CA ILE A 23 -9.89 -18.92 -15.40
C ILE A 23 -8.58 -18.28 -15.83
N LEU A 24 -8.58 -17.04 -16.30
CA LEU A 24 -7.37 -16.35 -16.74
C LEU A 24 -6.39 -16.15 -15.58
N VAL A 25 -6.88 -15.69 -14.41
CA VAL A 25 -6.03 -15.53 -13.21
C VAL A 25 -5.46 -16.89 -12.77
N CYS A 26 -6.30 -17.92 -12.70
CA CYS A 26 -5.85 -19.27 -12.33
C CYS A 26 -4.87 -19.86 -13.35
N ALA A 27 -5.11 -19.66 -14.65
CA ALA A 27 -4.25 -20.14 -15.73
C ALA A 27 -2.89 -19.44 -15.70
N THR A 28 -2.85 -18.13 -15.48
CA THR A 28 -1.58 -17.37 -15.40
C THR A 28 -0.78 -17.77 -14.16
N ILE A 29 -1.41 -17.90 -12.99
CA ILE A 29 -0.75 -18.41 -11.77
C ILE A 29 -0.28 -19.87 -11.97
N GLY A 30 -1.10 -20.71 -12.59
CA GLY A 30 -0.78 -22.10 -12.89
C GLY A 30 0.40 -22.24 -13.86
N LEU A 31 0.40 -21.45 -14.93
CA LEU A 31 1.48 -21.40 -15.92
C LEU A 31 2.77 -20.86 -15.28
N ALA A 32 2.69 -19.81 -14.47
CA ALA A 32 3.82 -19.30 -13.71
C ALA A 32 4.41 -20.38 -12.79
N LYS A 33 3.58 -21.14 -12.08
CA LYS A 33 4.02 -22.26 -11.24
C LYS A 33 4.62 -23.42 -12.05
N PHE A 34 4.18 -23.63 -13.28
CA PHE A 34 4.69 -24.68 -14.18
C PHE A 34 6.04 -24.30 -14.81
N ILE A 35 6.19 -23.06 -15.28
CA ILE A 35 7.42 -22.58 -15.94
C ILE A 35 8.50 -22.18 -14.90
N SER A 36 8.11 -21.71 -13.71
CA SER A 36 9.05 -21.18 -12.73
C SER A 36 10.10 -22.21 -12.28
N PRO A 37 11.40 -21.86 -12.27
CA PRO A 37 12.43 -22.68 -11.66
C PRO A 37 12.14 -22.95 -10.17
N LYS A 38 12.24 -24.21 -9.76
CA LYS A 38 11.95 -24.63 -8.38
C LYS A 38 13.25 -24.81 -7.59
N ASN A 39 13.72 -23.73 -6.98
CA ASN A 39 14.94 -23.71 -6.15
C ASN A 39 14.64 -23.19 -4.74
N PRO A 40 13.94 -23.98 -3.89
CA PRO A 40 13.67 -23.60 -2.51
C PRO A 40 14.97 -23.52 -1.72
N ASN A 41 15.13 -22.45 -0.95
CA ASN A 41 16.26 -22.23 -0.06
C ASN A 41 15.71 -21.67 1.26
N PRO A 42 16.17 -22.11 2.44
CA PRO A 42 15.75 -21.56 3.73
C PRO A 42 15.76 -20.03 3.78
N ILE A 43 16.76 -19.37 3.19
CA ILE A 43 16.87 -17.89 3.13
C ILE A 43 15.79 -17.27 2.21
N LYS A 44 15.37 -17.96 1.14
CA LYS A 44 14.27 -17.49 0.27
C LYS A 44 12.89 -17.71 0.89
N GLN A 45 12.81 -18.54 1.92
CA GLN A 45 11.56 -18.88 2.62
C GLN A 45 11.47 -18.19 3.98
N SER A 46 12.54 -17.54 4.45
CA SER A 46 12.51 -16.71 5.65
C SER A 46 11.82 -15.38 5.37
N THR A 47 11.20 -14.83 6.40
CA THR A 47 10.62 -13.48 6.37
C THR A 47 11.70 -12.45 6.07
N TYR A 48 11.35 -11.46 5.25
CA TYR A 48 12.26 -10.37 4.91
C TYR A 48 12.41 -9.39 6.09
N GLU A 49 13.61 -9.29 6.65
CA GLU A 49 13.98 -8.30 7.68
C GLU A 49 15.31 -7.59 7.33
N CYS A 50 15.42 -7.08 6.10
CA CYS A 50 16.61 -6.35 5.61
C CYS A 50 17.96 -7.10 5.74
N GLY A 51 17.94 -8.43 5.89
CA GLY A 51 19.13 -9.28 6.06
C GLY A 51 19.37 -9.78 7.48
N GLU A 52 18.59 -9.32 8.46
CA GLU A 52 18.65 -9.76 9.86
C GLU A 52 17.66 -10.90 10.14
N GLU A 53 17.93 -11.66 11.21
CA GLU A 53 16.98 -12.66 11.71
C GLU A 53 15.78 -11.98 12.37
N THR A 54 14.58 -12.47 12.10
CA THR A 54 13.36 -11.95 12.73
C THR A 54 13.41 -12.15 14.23
N VAL A 55 13.21 -11.08 14.98
CA VAL A 55 13.17 -11.10 16.44
C VAL A 55 11.77 -10.76 16.96
N GLY A 56 11.33 -11.49 17.98
CA GLY A 56 10.05 -11.22 18.66
C GLY A 56 8.82 -11.82 17.97
N THR A 57 7.65 -11.47 18.49
CA THR A 57 6.36 -11.94 17.98
C THR A 57 5.79 -10.94 16.97
N SER A 58 5.16 -11.43 15.91
CA SER A 58 4.43 -10.58 14.96
C SER A 58 3.08 -10.10 15.48
N TRP A 59 2.72 -10.45 16.72
CA TRP A 59 1.47 -10.07 17.36
C TRP A 59 1.58 -8.66 17.93
N VAL A 60 1.21 -7.68 17.12
CA VAL A 60 1.13 -6.26 17.50
C VAL A 60 -0.32 -5.85 17.76
N GLN A 61 -0.53 -4.99 18.76
CA GLN A 61 -1.83 -4.36 18.98
C GLN A 61 -2.08 -3.33 17.88
N PHE A 62 -2.97 -3.66 16.95
CA PHE A 62 -3.41 -2.73 15.92
C PHE A 62 -4.28 -1.63 16.54
N ASN A 63 -4.23 -0.45 15.92
CA ASN A 63 -4.99 0.68 16.43
C ASN A 63 -6.51 0.49 16.22
N PRO A 64 -7.38 0.74 17.22
CA PRO A 64 -8.82 0.57 17.05
C PRO A 64 -9.45 1.54 16.02
N ARG A 65 -8.74 2.58 15.58
CA ARG A 65 -9.25 3.52 14.56
C ARG A 65 -9.58 2.85 13.22
N PHE A 66 -8.89 1.77 12.85
CA PHE A 66 -9.24 0.98 11.65
C PHE A 66 -10.66 0.41 11.74
N TYR A 67 -11.04 -0.06 12.93
CA TYR A 67 -12.39 -0.57 13.19
C TYR A 67 -13.44 0.55 13.11
N VAL A 68 -13.15 1.72 13.69
CA VAL A 68 -14.07 2.88 13.63
C VAL A 68 -14.33 3.32 12.19
N ILE A 69 -13.28 3.40 11.37
CA ILE A 69 -13.42 3.74 9.94
C ILE A 69 -14.26 2.69 9.20
N ALA A 70 -14.00 1.40 9.44
CA ALA A 70 -14.76 0.32 8.82
C ALA A 70 -16.24 0.32 9.25
N LEU A 71 -16.53 0.59 10.52
CA LEU A 71 -17.90 0.69 11.04
C LEU A 71 -18.66 1.86 10.40
N ILE A 72 -18.01 3.02 10.26
CA ILE A 72 -18.59 4.19 9.60
C ILE A 72 -18.83 3.90 8.12
N PHE A 73 -17.87 3.29 7.43
CA PHE A 73 -18.04 2.88 6.04
C PHE A 73 -19.22 1.94 5.85
N LEU A 74 -19.35 0.91 6.68
CA LEU A 74 -20.46 -0.04 6.64
C LEU A 74 -21.81 0.65 6.89
N LEU A 75 -21.85 1.61 7.82
CA LEU A 75 -23.05 2.42 8.05
C LEU A 75 -23.42 3.18 6.78
N PHE A 76 -22.49 3.92 6.17
CA PHE A 76 -22.77 4.64 4.92
C PHE A 76 -23.16 3.72 3.75
N ASP A 77 -22.55 2.54 3.65
CA ASP A 77 -22.85 1.57 2.59
C ASP A 77 -24.29 1.04 2.71
N VAL A 78 -24.74 0.73 3.93
CA VAL A 78 -26.14 0.37 4.18
C VAL A 78 -27.07 1.52 3.81
N GLU A 79 -26.72 2.77 4.11
CA GLU A 79 -27.59 3.91 3.83
C GLU A 79 -27.76 4.16 2.31
N LEU A 80 -26.77 3.78 1.49
CA LEU A 80 -26.87 3.86 0.03
C LEU A 80 -27.98 2.96 -0.53
N ILE A 81 -28.33 1.86 0.14
CA ILE A 81 -29.44 1.00 -0.28
C ILE A 81 -30.78 1.75 -0.31
N PHE A 82 -30.91 2.82 0.48
CA PHE A 82 -32.11 3.67 0.51
C PHE A 82 -32.04 4.78 -0.54
N VAL A 83 -30.83 5.27 -0.86
CA VAL A 83 -30.64 6.34 -1.86
C VAL A 83 -30.89 5.81 -3.27
N PHE A 84 -30.47 4.59 -3.59
CA PHE A 84 -30.59 4.04 -4.96
C PHE A 84 -32.04 3.94 -5.46
N PRO A 85 -33.00 3.31 -4.74
CA PRO A 85 -34.39 3.24 -5.19
C PRO A 85 -35.05 4.61 -5.34
N TRP A 86 -34.73 5.56 -4.45
CA TRP A 86 -35.20 6.93 -4.60
C TRP A 86 -34.66 7.57 -5.88
N ALA A 87 -33.36 7.43 -6.15
CA ALA A 87 -32.71 8.03 -7.32
C ALA A 87 -33.27 7.48 -8.63
N THR A 88 -33.63 6.19 -8.69
CA THR A 88 -34.20 5.58 -9.90
C THR A 88 -35.67 5.98 -10.13
N VAL A 89 -36.43 6.25 -9.07
CA VAL A 89 -37.87 6.53 -9.17
C VAL A 89 -38.18 8.02 -9.19
N PHE A 90 -37.29 8.88 -8.71
CA PHE A 90 -37.51 10.34 -8.60
C PHE A 90 -38.02 10.98 -9.90
N GLY A 91 -37.47 10.58 -11.06
CA GLY A 91 -37.83 11.10 -12.38
C GLY A 91 -39.04 10.44 -13.05
N ASN A 92 -39.80 9.58 -12.35
CA ASN A 92 -40.92 8.85 -12.93
C ASN A 92 -42.09 9.79 -13.24
N ARG A 93 -42.45 9.89 -14.53
CA ARG A 93 -43.50 10.80 -15.04
C ARG A 93 -44.89 10.47 -14.50
N ASP A 94 -45.20 9.21 -14.27
CA ASP A 94 -46.52 8.78 -13.80
C ASP A 94 -46.75 9.22 -12.36
N LEU A 95 -45.71 9.15 -11.52
CA LEU A 95 -45.76 9.61 -10.13
C LEU A 95 -45.82 11.14 -10.03
N ILE A 96 -45.09 11.84 -10.90
CA ILE A 96 -45.13 13.30 -10.99
C ILE A 96 -46.51 13.78 -11.48
N ALA A 97 -47.14 13.07 -12.42
CA ALA A 97 -48.48 13.39 -12.92
C ALA A 97 -49.59 13.04 -11.91
N ALA A 98 -49.39 12.01 -11.09
CA ALA A 98 -50.34 11.59 -10.06
C ALA A 98 -50.45 12.59 -8.90
N ASP A 99 -49.34 13.19 -8.47
CA ASP A 99 -49.34 14.27 -7.48
C ASP A 99 -48.29 15.34 -7.82
N SER A 100 -48.74 16.55 -8.10
CA SER A 100 -47.88 17.72 -8.37
C SER A 100 -46.88 18.06 -7.25
N ARG A 101 -47.10 17.57 -6.02
CA ARG A 101 -46.20 17.76 -4.87
C ARG A 101 -45.08 16.73 -4.80
N TRP A 102 -45.17 15.63 -5.56
CA TRP A 102 -44.24 14.50 -5.51
C TRP A 102 -42.77 14.92 -5.56
N GLY A 103 -42.40 15.74 -6.56
CA GLY A 103 -41.01 16.14 -6.78
C GLY A 103 -40.43 16.91 -5.59
N TRP A 104 -41.16 17.91 -5.08
CA TRP A 104 -40.67 18.71 -3.95
C TRP A 104 -40.68 17.93 -2.64
N PHE A 105 -41.72 17.12 -2.40
CA PHE A 105 -41.84 16.33 -1.18
C PHE A 105 -40.71 15.30 -1.06
N THR A 106 -40.52 14.48 -2.10
CA THR A 106 -39.47 13.45 -2.12
C THR A 106 -38.06 14.03 -2.12
N LEU A 107 -37.85 15.22 -2.71
CA LEU A 107 -36.57 15.92 -2.65
C LEU A 107 -36.27 16.41 -1.23
N ILE A 108 -37.25 16.99 -0.53
CA ILE A 108 -37.07 17.45 0.86
C ILE A 108 -36.80 16.27 1.79
N GLU A 109 -37.54 15.17 1.66
CA GLU A 109 -37.30 13.96 2.45
C GLU A 109 -35.87 13.44 2.25
N MET A 110 -35.42 13.35 0.99
CA MET A 110 -34.06 12.90 0.70
C MET A 110 -33.00 13.90 1.16
N ALA A 111 -33.27 15.21 1.08
CA ALA A 111 -32.38 16.23 1.59
C ALA A 111 -32.23 16.14 3.12
N ILE A 112 -33.32 15.84 3.85
CA ILE A 112 -33.28 15.61 5.29
C ILE A 112 -32.49 14.33 5.59
N PHE A 113 -32.76 13.24 4.88
CA PHE A 113 -32.05 11.97 5.04
C PHE A 113 -30.53 12.12 4.82
N LEU A 114 -30.12 12.70 3.68
CA LEU A 114 -28.72 13.01 3.40
C LEU A 114 -28.15 14.02 4.41
N GLY A 115 -28.96 14.97 4.88
CA GLY A 115 -28.58 15.92 5.91
C GLY A 115 -28.17 15.24 7.23
N VAL A 116 -28.92 14.21 7.65
CA VAL A 116 -28.58 13.39 8.83
C VAL A 116 -27.27 12.64 8.62
N LEU A 117 -27.05 12.05 7.44
CA LEU A 117 -25.80 11.37 7.08
C LEU A 117 -24.59 12.30 7.12
N VAL A 118 -24.71 13.47 6.50
CA VAL A 118 -23.67 14.50 6.52
C VAL A 118 -23.41 15.00 7.94
N MET A 119 -24.44 15.17 8.76
CA MET A 119 -24.30 15.57 10.15
C MET A 119 -23.51 14.53 10.97
N GLY A 120 -23.81 13.24 10.77
CA GLY A 120 -23.03 12.15 11.35
C GLY A 120 -21.56 12.17 10.94
N LEU A 121 -21.30 12.38 9.64
CA LEU A 121 -19.93 12.51 9.12
C LEU A 121 -19.19 13.70 9.73
N VAL A 122 -19.82 14.87 9.77
CA VAL A 122 -19.26 16.09 10.33
C VAL A 122 -18.98 15.93 11.82
N TYR A 123 -19.85 15.24 12.57
CA TYR A 123 -19.64 14.95 13.98
C TYR A 123 -18.37 14.12 14.22
N VAL A 124 -18.23 13.00 13.52
CA VAL A 124 -17.03 12.14 13.60
C VAL A 124 -15.77 12.90 13.16
N TRP A 125 -15.89 13.70 12.09
CA TRP A 125 -14.78 14.51 11.60
C TRP A 125 -14.32 15.55 12.62
N ARG A 126 -15.25 16.27 13.24
CA ARG A 126 -14.95 17.22 14.32
C ARG A 126 -14.32 16.55 15.54
N ARG A 127 -14.68 15.31 15.84
CA ARG A 127 -14.05 14.51 16.91
C ARG A 127 -12.65 14.02 16.55
N GLY A 128 -12.26 14.05 15.28
CA GLY A 128 -10.94 13.66 14.84
C GLY A 128 -10.73 12.14 14.79
N ASP A 129 -11.81 11.35 14.83
CA ASP A 129 -11.74 9.88 14.73
C ASP A 129 -11.26 9.42 13.35
N LEU A 130 -11.40 10.29 12.34
CA LEU A 130 -10.87 10.12 10.99
C LEU A 130 -9.37 10.46 10.86
N ASN A 131 -8.74 11.01 11.91
CA ASN A 131 -7.33 11.39 11.83
C ASN A 131 -6.41 10.17 11.87
N TRP A 132 -5.54 10.08 10.87
CA TRP A 132 -4.53 9.03 10.82
C TRP A 132 -3.43 9.23 11.87
N ILE A 133 -3.03 8.14 12.51
CA ILE A 133 -1.90 8.14 13.44
C ILE A 133 -0.63 8.02 12.61
N LYS A 134 0.16 9.09 12.60
CA LYS A 134 1.51 9.04 12.05
C LYS A 134 2.43 8.43 13.11
N PRO A 135 3.20 7.38 12.78
CA PRO A 135 4.22 6.88 13.69
C PRO A 135 5.19 8.02 13.99
N ILE A 136 5.43 8.29 15.28
CA ILE A 136 6.44 9.26 15.69
C ILE A 136 7.78 8.57 15.47
N HIS A 137 8.49 8.97 14.41
CA HIS A 137 9.85 8.50 14.16
C HIS A 137 10.78 9.08 15.25
N GLN A 138 11.01 8.30 16.31
CA GLN A 138 12.08 8.60 17.25
C GLN A 138 13.40 8.30 16.54
N LYS A 139 14.14 9.35 16.17
CA LYS A 139 15.48 9.16 15.62
C LYS A 139 16.36 8.57 16.72
N PRO A 140 16.95 7.37 16.55
CA PRO A 140 17.82 6.81 17.56
C PRO A 140 19.00 7.76 17.76
N THR A 141 19.18 8.23 19.00
CA THR A 141 20.35 9.02 19.38
C THR A 141 21.44 8.05 19.77
N THR A 142 22.46 7.91 18.93
CA THR A 142 23.68 7.21 19.30
C THR A 142 24.61 8.18 20.03
N ASP A 143 25.20 7.75 21.15
CA ASP A 143 26.26 8.50 21.82
C ASP A 143 27.56 8.37 21.01
N VAL A 144 27.58 9.06 19.88
CA VAL A 144 28.79 9.22 19.08
C VAL A 144 29.47 10.51 19.51
N LYS A 145 30.77 10.44 19.80
CA LYS A 145 31.61 11.61 20.13
C LYS A 145 31.86 12.53 18.91
N ILE A 146 31.04 12.41 17.87
CA ILE A 146 31.16 13.11 16.60
C ILE A 146 30.05 14.18 16.56
N PRO A 147 30.39 15.48 16.46
CA PRO A 147 29.39 16.52 16.43
C PRO A 147 28.59 16.50 15.11
N LEU A 148 27.30 16.89 15.18
CA LEU A 148 26.37 16.86 14.04
C LEU A 148 26.88 17.65 12.82
N SER A 149 27.62 18.73 13.05
CA SER A 149 28.24 19.56 12.00
C SER A 149 29.18 18.78 11.07
N VAL A 150 29.80 17.71 11.55
CA VAL A 150 30.66 16.85 10.72
C VAL A 150 29.82 16.12 9.66
N TYR A 151 28.60 15.68 10.01
CA TYR A 151 27.69 15.06 9.04
C TYR A 151 27.22 16.06 7.99
N ASP A 152 26.95 17.31 8.36
CA ASP A 152 26.59 18.36 7.40
C ASP A 152 27.72 18.59 6.39
N THR A 153 28.97 18.63 6.86
CA THR A 153 30.13 18.75 5.97
C THR A 153 30.35 17.51 5.09
N LEU A 154 29.99 16.31 5.55
CA LEU A 154 30.12 15.08 4.77
C LEU A 154 29.02 14.94 3.71
N ASN A 155 27.79 15.34 4.04
CA ASN A 155 26.65 15.32 3.12
C ASN A 155 26.80 16.40 2.02
N ALA A 156 27.47 17.51 2.33
CA ALA A 156 27.76 18.58 1.37
C ALA A 156 28.98 18.29 0.47
N ARG A 157 29.74 17.21 0.73
CA ARG A 157 30.86 16.83 -0.14
C ARG A 157 30.34 16.19 -1.42
N GLU A 158 30.79 16.70 -2.54
CA GLU A 158 30.68 15.99 -3.81
C GLU A 158 31.74 14.88 -3.85
N TYR A 159 31.29 13.66 -4.14
CA TYR A 159 32.18 12.51 -4.29
C TYR A 159 32.36 12.20 -5.76
N GLU A 160 33.61 12.02 -6.18
CA GLU A 160 33.92 11.52 -7.52
C GLU A 160 33.50 10.04 -7.58
N ILE A 161 32.41 9.78 -8.30
CA ILE A 161 31.85 8.43 -8.43
C ILE A 161 32.88 7.60 -9.19
N LYS A 162 33.48 6.61 -8.51
CA LYS A 162 34.32 5.64 -9.20
C LYS A 162 33.46 4.86 -10.18
N ASP A 163 33.75 5.03 -11.45
CA ASP A 163 33.08 4.34 -12.54
C ASP A 163 33.43 2.85 -12.45
N TYR A 164 32.60 2.06 -11.76
CA TYR A 164 32.76 0.61 -11.65
C TYR A 164 32.27 -0.04 -12.94
N LYS A 165 32.99 0.23 -14.04
CA LYS A 165 32.91 -0.62 -15.22
C LYS A 165 33.67 -1.89 -14.87
N ILE A 166 32.97 -3.01 -14.85
CA ILE A 166 33.59 -4.32 -14.72
C ILE A 166 34.54 -4.46 -15.90
N VAL A 167 35.83 -4.24 -15.66
CA VAL A 167 36.87 -4.65 -16.60
C VAL A 167 36.82 -6.17 -16.57
N ALA A 168 36.16 -6.76 -17.57
CA ALA A 168 36.23 -8.20 -17.80
C ALA A 168 37.72 -8.55 -17.87
N GLN A 169 38.22 -9.27 -16.87
CA GLN A 169 39.59 -9.74 -16.84
C GLN A 169 39.80 -10.71 -18.00
N THR A 170 40.27 -10.20 -19.12
CA THR A 170 40.86 -10.98 -20.21
C THR A 170 42.34 -10.71 -20.27
N GLU A 171 43.08 -11.09 -19.23
CA GLU A 171 44.53 -11.31 -19.35
C GLU A 171 44.94 -12.56 -18.52
N PRO A 172 45.67 -13.51 -19.13
CA PRO A 172 46.07 -14.76 -18.48
C PRO A 172 47.17 -14.53 -17.42
N PRO A 173 47.36 -15.47 -16.48
CA PRO A 173 48.22 -15.26 -15.33
C PRO A 173 49.69 -15.42 -15.70
N ALA A 174 50.39 -14.31 -16.00
CA ALA A 174 51.85 -14.29 -16.07
C ALA A 174 52.41 -12.99 -15.49
N GLU A 175 53.36 -13.16 -14.55
CA GLU A 175 54.34 -12.19 -14.06
C GLU A 175 53.83 -10.88 -13.44
N ARG A 176 53.49 -10.97 -12.14
CA ARG A 176 53.61 -9.82 -11.24
C ARG A 176 55.05 -9.68 -10.78
N MET A 177 55.90 -9.07 -11.60
CA MET A 177 57.09 -8.38 -11.10
C MET A 177 56.67 -7.12 -10.34
N ALA A 178 57.45 -6.81 -9.30
CA ALA A 178 57.22 -5.77 -8.32
C ALA A 178 56.85 -4.40 -8.92
N ALA A 179 55.68 -3.88 -8.55
CA ALA A 179 55.36 -2.46 -8.64
C ALA A 179 54.71 -2.04 -7.32
N GLU A 180 55.31 -1.03 -6.69
CA GLU A 180 55.02 -0.54 -5.35
C GLU A 180 53.56 -0.06 -5.20
N THR A 181 52.90 -0.52 -4.14
CA THR A 181 51.62 0.03 -3.71
C THR A 181 51.83 1.37 -3.00
N PRO A 182 51.05 2.43 -3.32
CA PRO A 182 51.13 3.67 -2.57
C PRO A 182 50.60 3.42 -1.16
N LYS A 183 51.43 3.71 -0.15
CA LYS A 183 51.07 3.61 1.26
C LYS A 183 50.01 4.65 1.60
N THR A 184 48.73 4.28 1.54
CA THR A 184 47.68 5.05 2.20
C THR A 184 47.86 4.88 3.71
N SER A 185 48.34 5.92 4.40
CA SER A 185 48.45 5.88 5.85
C SER A 185 47.04 5.84 6.45
N VAL A 186 46.62 4.67 6.92
CA VAL A 186 45.44 4.55 7.79
C VAL A 186 45.74 5.35 9.07
N GLY A 187 45.11 6.51 9.19
CA GLY A 187 45.24 7.43 10.31
C GLY A 187 44.51 6.90 11.54
N PHE A 188 45.01 5.81 12.13
CA PHE A 188 44.84 5.40 13.54
C PHE A 188 45.54 4.05 13.76
N LYS A 189 46.58 4.02 14.61
CA LYS A 189 47.17 2.75 15.11
C LYS A 189 46.78 2.58 16.58
N PRO A 190 45.84 1.67 16.92
CA PRO A 190 45.52 1.41 18.32
C PRO A 190 46.74 0.78 19.02
N ARG A 191 47.13 1.34 20.17
CA ARG A 191 48.23 0.85 21.00
C ARG A 191 47.64 0.06 22.16
N PHE A 192 47.59 -1.27 22.04
CA PHE A 192 47.17 -2.14 23.13
C PHE A 192 48.28 -2.26 24.17
N LYS A 193 47.97 -1.90 25.43
CA LYS A 193 48.87 -2.11 26.57
C LYS A 193 48.72 -3.57 27.01
N LYS A 194 49.83 -4.30 27.08
CA LYS A 194 49.81 -5.68 27.61
C LYS A 194 49.59 -5.61 29.12
N THR A 195 48.54 -6.27 29.58
CA THR A 195 48.34 -6.66 30.98
C THR A 195 48.70 -8.12 31.11
#